data_AF-A0A0T6AAZ4-F1
#
_entry.id   AF-A0A0T6AAZ4-F1
#
_cell.length_a   1.000
_cell.length_b   1.000
_cell.length_c   1.000
_cell.angle_alpha   90.00
_cell.angle_beta   90.00
_cell.angle_gamma   90.00
#
_symmetry.space_group_name_H-M   'P 1'
#
loop_
_entity.id
_entity.type
_entity.pdbx_description
1 polymer ?
#
loop_
_entity_poly.entity_id
_entity_poly.type
_entity_poly.pdbx_seq_one_letter_code
_entity_poly.pdbx_strand_id
1 'polypeptide(L)'
;MPVETPRRVRHPALTAAAALGLSVLTGLVVLAFLGKFPPAPRDAGRAGTVFYVVAYHYGYAFYDRTFTEVAAMEVKAGEPVTLYIVPSQALPREMVLEYAERSLRVPIGGLAAGDPQVRKKILEDFALGNVEHIIGITGLPVYVTTNVTPALNARPFRDGGPQTLREAVERSDPTIKTVTFTTKRVGAYDVLCVDSGMDGAGTCGWGHKWMVAKGAFIVRPP
;
A
#
# COMPACT_ATOMS: atom_id res chain seq x y z
N MET A 1 4.06 -59.35 -33.94
CA MET A 1 3.89 -59.28 -32.47
C MET A 1 4.07 -57.83 -32.05
N PRO A 2 3.05 -57.15 -31.48
CA PRO A 2 3.20 -55.78 -31.01
C PRO A 2 3.86 -55.73 -29.63
N VAL A 3 4.75 -54.76 -29.42
CA VAL A 3 5.35 -54.44 -28.12
C VAL A 3 4.45 -53.39 -27.46
N GLU A 4 3.73 -53.78 -26.41
CA GLU A 4 3.01 -52.86 -25.53
C GLU A 4 4.00 -52.08 -24.67
N THR A 5 3.96 -50.76 -24.75
CA THR A 5 4.64 -49.88 -23.80
C THR A 5 3.91 -49.90 -22.45
N PRO A 6 4.60 -50.11 -21.31
CA PRO A 6 3.94 -50.11 -20.02
C PRO A 6 3.49 -48.70 -19.66
N ARG A 7 2.17 -48.55 -19.51
CA ARG A 7 1.49 -47.38 -18.95
C ARG A 7 1.99 -47.15 -17.52
N ARG A 8 2.76 -46.09 -17.28
CA ARG A 8 3.13 -45.67 -15.91
C ARG A 8 1.85 -45.32 -15.14
N VAL A 9 1.46 -46.19 -14.22
CA VAL A 9 0.44 -45.92 -13.22
C VAL A 9 0.99 -44.86 -12.28
N ARG A 10 0.59 -43.60 -12.46
CA ARG A 10 0.84 -42.55 -11.46
C ARG A 10 -0.05 -42.84 -10.27
N HIS A 11 0.55 -43.32 -9.18
CA HIS A 11 -0.16 -43.57 -7.93
C HIS A 11 -0.69 -42.24 -7.36
N PRO A 12 -2.03 -42.06 -7.26
CA PRO A 12 -2.64 -40.80 -6.82
C PRO A 12 -2.23 -40.41 -5.40
N ALA A 13 -1.89 -41.40 -4.56
CA ALA A 13 -1.38 -41.19 -3.20
C ALA A 13 0.01 -40.52 -3.15
N LEU A 14 0.89 -40.82 -4.11
CA LEU A 14 2.23 -40.21 -4.18
C LEU A 14 2.17 -38.76 -4.67
N THR A 15 1.24 -38.45 -5.59
CA THR A 15 0.97 -37.06 -6.02
C THR A 15 0.29 -36.23 -4.93
N ALA A 16 -0.61 -36.83 -4.13
CA ALA A 16 -1.23 -36.16 -3.00
C ALA A 16 -0.24 -35.87 -1.87
N ALA A 17 0.67 -36.80 -1.56
CA ALA A 17 1.73 -36.60 -0.57
C ALA A 17 2.75 -35.54 -1.02
N ALA A 18 3.10 -35.50 -2.31
CA ALA A 18 3.97 -34.47 -2.87
C ALA A 18 3.32 -33.07 -2.84
N ALA A 19 2.01 -32.98 -3.14
CA ALA A 19 1.26 -31.73 -3.06
C ALA A 19 1.11 -31.24 -1.61
N LEU A 20 0.84 -32.13 -0.66
CA LEU A 20 0.82 -31.81 0.78
C LEU A 20 2.19 -31.35 1.28
N GLY A 21 3.26 -32.04 0.88
CA GLY A 21 4.63 -31.64 1.20
C GLY A 21 4.99 -30.26 0.65
N LEU A 22 4.59 -29.96 -0.59
CA LEU A 22 4.81 -28.67 -1.22
C LEU A 22 3.99 -27.55 -0.57
N SER A 23 2.72 -27.80 -0.22
CA SER A 23 1.86 -26.85 0.49
C SER A 23 2.36 -26.55 1.90
N VAL A 24 2.87 -27.56 2.63
CA VAL A 24 3.50 -27.36 3.93
C VAL A 24 4.79 -26.57 3.79
N LEU A 25 5.61 -26.85 2.76
CA LEU A 25 6.81 -26.06 2.49
C LEU A 25 6.48 -24.61 2.11
N THR A 26 5.44 -24.39 1.31
CA THR A 26 5.02 -23.05 0.88
C THR A 26 4.42 -22.27 2.04
N GLY A 27 3.60 -22.93 2.88
CA GLY A 27 3.09 -22.37 4.12
C GLY A 27 4.21 -21.97 5.09
N LEU A 28 5.24 -22.82 5.25
CA LEU A 28 6.41 -22.51 6.09
C LEU A 28 7.29 -21.41 5.51
N VAL A 29 7.44 -21.32 4.18
CA VAL A 29 8.17 -20.23 3.51
C VAL A 29 7.40 -18.91 3.67
N VAL A 30 6.08 -18.91 3.50
CA VAL A 30 5.23 -17.72 3.72
C VAL A 30 5.29 -17.27 5.19
N LEU A 31 5.25 -18.20 6.15
CA LEU A 31 5.44 -17.93 7.58
C LEU A 31 6.85 -17.40 7.90
N ALA A 32 7.89 -17.93 7.25
CA ALA A 32 9.27 -17.47 7.42
C ALA A 32 9.52 -16.05 6.87
N PHE A 33 8.71 -15.59 5.91
CA PHE A 33 8.76 -14.23 5.37
C PHE A 33 7.79 -13.26 6.05
N LEU A 34 6.67 -13.72 6.62
CA LEU A 34 5.77 -12.90 7.44
C LEU A 34 6.42 -12.47 8.78
N GLY A 35 7.40 -13.22 9.27
CA GLY A 35 8.09 -12.95 10.55
C GLY A 35 9.25 -11.95 10.50
N LYS A 36 9.52 -11.28 9.36
CA LYS A 36 10.66 -10.35 9.21
C LYS A 36 10.29 -8.88 8.98
N PHE A 37 9.08 -8.46 9.36
CA PHE A 37 8.81 -7.04 9.57
C PHE A 37 8.87 -6.77 11.07
N PRO A 38 9.90 -6.07 11.58
CA PRO A 38 9.89 -5.66 12.97
C PRO A 38 8.60 -4.88 13.23
N PRO A 39 7.87 -5.14 14.33
CA PRO A 39 6.76 -4.30 14.71
C PRO A 39 7.26 -2.86 14.77
N ALA A 40 6.49 -1.94 14.17
CA ALA A 40 6.80 -0.53 14.20
C ALA A 40 7.10 -0.13 15.66
N PRO A 41 8.23 0.55 15.90
CA PRO A 41 8.59 0.92 17.26
C PRO A 41 7.54 1.85 17.84
N ARG A 42 7.06 1.54 19.04
CA ARG A 42 6.26 2.48 19.84
C ARG A 42 7.12 3.72 20.11
N ASP A 43 6.61 4.86 19.69
CA ASP A 43 7.28 6.16 19.73
C ASP A 43 7.72 6.56 21.15
N ALA A 44 9.03 6.76 21.31
CA ALA A 44 9.63 7.58 22.35
C ALA A 44 11.07 7.93 21.91
N GLY A 45 11.26 9.07 21.22
CA GLY A 45 12.58 9.71 21.07
C GLY A 45 13.48 9.28 19.89
N ARG A 46 12.95 8.74 18.79
CA ARG A 46 13.80 8.30 17.67
C ARG A 46 14.27 9.45 16.77
N ALA A 47 15.59 9.67 16.74
CA ALA A 47 16.26 10.50 15.75
C ALA A 47 15.85 10.10 14.32
N GLY A 48 15.49 11.08 13.49
CA GLY A 48 15.09 10.89 12.10
C GLY A 48 13.91 11.78 11.67
N THR A 49 13.59 11.75 10.38
CA THR A 49 12.48 12.49 9.77
C THR A 49 11.22 11.62 9.69
N VAL A 50 10.05 12.22 9.91
CA VAL A 50 8.74 11.53 9.85
C VAL A 50 7.89 12.15 8.75
N PHE A 51 7.23 11.29 7.98
CA PHE A 51 6.18 11.68 7.05
C PHE A 51 4.94 10.79 7.19
N TYR A 52 3.81 11.34 6.78
CA TYR A 52 2.55 10.62 6.61
C TYR A 52 2.22 10.58 5.12
N VAL A 53 1.94 9.38 4.60
CA VAL A 53 1.55 9.15 3.21
C VAL A 53 0.10 8.72 3.22
N VAL A 54 -0.79 9.61 2.80
CA VAL A 54 -2.21 9.29 2.64
C VAL A 54 -2.43 8.71 1.24
N ALA A 55 -2.82 7.44 1.20
CA ALA A 55 -3.18 6.75 -0.03
C ALA A 55 -4.69 6.85 -0.26
N TYR A 56 -5.10 7.45 -1.37
CA TYR A 56 -6.48 7.53 -1.81
C TYR A 56 -6.62 6.98 -3.23
N HIS A 57 -7.85 6.82 -3.71
CA HIS A 57 -8.09 6.32 -5.06
C HIS A 57 -7.35 7.17 -6.09
N TYR A 58 -6.36 6.55 -6.72
CA TYR A 58 -5.62 7.09 -7.85
C TYR A 58 -4.63 8.23 -7.51
N GLY A 59 -4.28 8.41 -6.23
CA GLY A 59 -3.26 9.39 -5.86
C GLY A 59 -2.73 9.28 -4.43
N TYR A 60 -1.84 10.21 -4.11
CA TYR A 60 -1.17 10.35 -2.82
C TYR A 60 -1.24 11.79 -2.31
N ALA A 61 -1.21 11.93 -0.99
CA ALA A 61 -0.88 13.19 -0.33
C ALA A 61 0.20 12.92 0.73
N PHE A 62 1.13 13.85 0.87
CA PHE A 62 2.28 13.72 1.75
C PHE A 62 2.21 14.80 2.82
N TYR A 63 2.44 14.43 4.08
CA TYR A 63 2.46 15.36 5.19
C TYR A 63 3.74 15.18 5.99
N ASP A 64 4.29 16.29 6.50
CA ASP A 64 5.43 16.25 7.41
C ASP A 64 5.01 15.92 8.86
N ARG A 65 5.97 15.90 9.79
CA ARG A 65 5.72 15.66 11.23
C ARG A 65 4.75 16.67 11.87
N THR A 66 4.58 17.85 11.29
CA THR A 66 3.65 18.89 11.77
C THR A 66 2.24 18.74 11.21
N PHE A 67 2.02 17.74 10.34
CA PHE A 67 0.80 17.52 9.56
C PHE A 67 0.55 18.62 8.51
N THR A 68 1.63 19.26 8.04
CA THR A 68 1.57 20.18 6.91
C THR A 68 1.73 19.41 5.60
N GLU A 69 0.82 19.62 4.64
CA GLU A 69 0.92 18.99 3.32
C GLU A 69 2.16 19.49 2.58
N VAL A 70 2.97 18.57 2.05
CA VAL A 70 4.19 18.86 1.30
C VAL A 70 4.10 18.25 -0.10
N ALA A 71 4.72 18.92 -1.08
CA ALA A 71 4.76 18.41 -2.45
C ALA A 71 5.64 17.16 -2.60
N ALA A 72 6.68 17.04 -1.76
CA ALA A 72 7.59 15.91 -1.73
C ALA A 72 8.15 15.71 -0.31
N MET A 73 8.49 14.46 0.00
CA MET A 73 9.17 14.06 1.23
C MET A 73 10.68 14.24 1.05
N GLU A 74 11.25 15.29 1.61
CA GLU A 74 12.70 15.57 1.53
C GLU A 74 13.45 15.12 2.78
N VAL A 75 14.55 14.39 2.61
CA VAL A 75 15.38 13.87 3.71
C VAL A 75 16.87 13.98 3.38
N LYS A 76 17.72 13.96 4.41
CA LYS A 76 19.17 13.86 4.22
C LYS A 76 19.62 12.42 4.04
N ALA A 77 20.64 12.21 3.21
CA ALA A 77 21.27 10.91 3.04
C ALA A 77 21.80 10.37 4.37
N GLY A 78 21.44 9.13 4.70
CA GLY A 78 21.82 8.47 5.95
C GLY A 78 20.91 8.77 7.14
N GLU A 79 19.90 9.63 6.97
CA GLU A 79 18.92 9.90 8.01
C GLU A 79 17.89 8.77 8.11
N PRO A 80 17.51 8.33 9.33
CA PRO A 80 16.35 7.46 9.53
C PRO A 80 15.07 8.18 9.11
N VAL A 81 14.23 7.49 8.34
CA VAL A 81 12.94 7.98 7.87
C VAL A 81 11.86 7.04 8.35
N THR A 82 10.82 7.58 8.97
CA THR A 82 9.62 6.83 9.34
C THR A 82 8.45 7.32 8.51
N LEU A 83 7.81 6.41 7.78
CA LEU A 83 6.59 6.68 7.02
C LEU A 83 5.40 6.03 7.74
N TYR A 84 4.36 6.83 7.94
CA TYR A 84 3.04 6.34 8.34
C TYR A 84 2.17 6.29 7.09
N ILE A 85 1.78 5.10 6.70
CA ILE A 85 0.94 4.83 5.54
C ILE A 85 -0.51 4.81 6.01
N VAL A 86 -1.27 5.81 5.58
CA VAL A 86 -2.62 6.07 6.03
C VAL A 86 -3.59 5.81 4.87
N PRO A 87 -4.46 4.80 4.94
CA PRO A 87 -5.51 4.67 3.93
C PRO A 87 -6.51 5.81 4.12
N SER A 88 -6.90 6.48 3.03
CA SER A 88 -7.86 7.60 3.10
C SER A 88 -9.16 7.21 3.80
N GLN A 89 -9.57 5.94 3.71
CA GLN A 89 -10.76 5.38 4.35
C GLN A 89 -10.68 5.33 5.89
N ALA A 90 -9.49 5.51 6.48
CA ALA A 90 -9.32 5.69 7.92
C ALA A 90 -9.62 7.13 8.40
N LEU A 91 -9.77 8.07 7.46
CA LEU A 91 -10.01 9.48 7.72
C LEU A 91 -11.51 9.80 7.68
N PRO A 92 -11.93 11.00 8.16
CA PRO A 92 -13.31 11.43 8.06
C PRO A 92 -13.83 11.44 6.63
N ARG A 93 -15.16 11.33 6.51
CA ARG A 93 -15.85 11.33 5.22
C ARG A 93 -15.50 12.55 4.37
N GLU A 94 -15.46 13.73 4.98
CA GLU A 94 -15.12 14.99 4.32
C GLU A 94 -13.72 14.96 3.69
N MET A 95 -12.73 14.38 4.38
CA MET A 95 -11.39 14.20 3.81
C MET A 95 -11.41 13.15 2.68
N VAL A 96 -12.13 12.03 2.86
CA VAL A 96 -12.27 11.02 1.80
C VAL A 96 -12.88 11.63 0.53
N LEU A 97 -13.91 12.46 0.69
CA LEU A 97 -14.55 13.17 -0.42
C LEU A 97 -13.62 14.21 -1.05
N GLU A 98 -12.86 14.96 -0.25
CA GLU A 98 -11.85 15.88 -0.76
C GLU A 98 -10.81 15.15 -1.62
N TYR A 99 -10.31 14.01 -1.16
CA TYR A 99 -9.36 13.20 -1.93
C TYR A 99 -9.97 12.63 -3.21
N ALA A 100 -11.22 12.17 -3.16
CA ALA A 100 -11.92 11.73 -4.36
C ALA A 100 -12.04 12.87 -5.40
N GLU A 101 -12.32 14.10 -4.96
CA GLU A 101 -12.34 15.28 -5.82
C GLU A 101 -10.95 15.66 -6.35
N ARG A 102 -9.88 15.49 -5.56
CA ARG A 102 -8.50 15.71 -6.02
C ARG A 102 -8.16 14.79 -7.20
N SER A 103 -8.58 13.53 -7.16
CA SER A 103 -8.38 12.58 -8.28
C SER A 103 -9.09 13.02 -9.56
N LEU A 104 -10.17 13.81 -9.46
CA LEU A 104 -10.85 14.36 -10.63
C LEU A 104 -10.14 15.58 -11.21
N ARG A 105 -9.20 16.22 -10.50
CA ARG A 105 -8.51 17.42 -10.97
C ARG A 105 -7.31 17.14 -11.87
N VAL A 106 -6.94 15.87 -12.02
CA VAL A 106 -5.77 15.45 -12.79
C VAL A 106 -6.18 14.50 -13.92
N PRO A 107 -5.48 14.50 -15.06
CA PRO A 107 -5.69 13.49 -16.09
C PRO A 107 -5.32 12.10 -15.58
N ILE A 108 -6.21 11.11 -15.77
CA ILE A 108 -5.98 9.72 -15.36
C ILE A 108 -6.35 8.80 -16.51
N GLY A 109 -5.41 7.93 -16.91
CA GLY A 109 -5.66 6.94 -17.94
C GLY A 109 -6.06 7.45 -19.31
N GLY A 110 -5.49 8.58 -19.71
CA GLY A 110 -5.80 9.23 -20.98
C GLY A 110 -7.12 10.00 -20.96
N LEU A 111 -7.86 9.98 -19.84
CA LEU A 111 -9.02 10.82 -19.62
C LEU A 111 -8.57 12.20 -19.12
N ALA A 112 -9.27 13.24 -19.55
CA ALA A 112 -9.01 14.61 -19.12
C ALA A 112 -9.36 14.81 -17.64
N ALA A 113 -8.81 15.87 -17.04
CA ALA A 113 -9.28 16.32 -15.73
C ALA A 113 -10.78 16.64 -15.79
N GLY A 114 -11.52 16.17 -14.79
CA GLY A 114 -12.98 16.33 -14.67
C GLY A 114 -13.79 15.33 -15.48
N ASP A 115 -13.16 14.38 -16.18
CA ASP A 115 -13.90 13.39 -16.97
C ASP A 115 -14.81 12.53 -16.07
N PRO A 116 -16.13 12.45 -16.36
CA PRO A 116 -17.09 11.74 -15.52
C PRO A 116 -16.83 10.23 -15.42
N GLN A 117 -16.10 9.64 -16.36
CA GLN A 117 -15.72 8.22 -16.29
C GLN A 117 -14.77 7.96 -15.12
N VAL A 118 -13.90 8.90 -14.75
CA VAL A 118 -13.01 8.76 -13.59
C VAL A 118 -13.84 8.61 -12.32
N ARG A 119 -14.84 9.48 -12.13
CA ARG A 119 -15.76 9.39 -10.98
C ARG A 119 -16.52 8.07 -10.97
N LYS A 120 -17.03 7.61 -12.13
CA LYS A 120 -17.71 6.32 -12.24
C LYS A 120 -16.80 5.17 -11.81
N LYS A 121 -15.52 5.20 -12.22
CA LYS A 121 -14.53 4.16 -11.88
C LYS A 121 -14.16 4.16 -10.40
N ILE A 122 -13.99 5.34 -9.78
CA ILE A 122 -13.78 5.44 -8.33
C ILE A 122 -14.96 4.83 -7.56
N LEU A 123 -16.20 5.14 -7.95
CA LEU A 123 -17.38 4.57 -7.29
C LEU A 123 -17.51 3.06 -7.48
N GLU A 124 -17.18 2.55 -8.68
CA GLU A 124 -17.13 1.13 -8.98
C GLU A 124 -16.08 0.41 -8.11
N ASP A 125 -14.89 0.97 -7.99
CA ASP A 125 -13.82 0.42 -7.14
C ASP A 125 -14.20 0.40 -5.66
N PHE A 126 -14.82 1.48 -5.15
CA PHE A 126 -15.39 1.46 -3.80
C PHE A 126 -16.44 0.37 -3.61
N ALA A 127 -17.35 0.18 -4.58
CA ALA A 127 -18.41 -0.83 -4.50
C ALA A 127 -17.85 -2.26 -4.54
N LEU A 128 -16.73 -2.47 -5.25
CA LEU A 128 -16.04 -3.76 -5.33
C LEU A 128 -15.07 -4.00 -4.16
N GLY A 129 -14.84 -3.00 -3.30
CA GLY A 129 -13.88 -3.09 -2.20
C GLY A 129 -12.42 -2.96 -2.64
N ASN A 130 -12.17 -2.43 -3.84
CA ASN A 130 -10.84 -2.22 -4.41
C ASN A 130 -10.15 -0.98 -3.80
N VAL A 131 -9.89 -1.03 -2.50
CA VAL A 131 -9.43 0.13 -1.71
C VAL A 131 -8.04 -0.02 -1.09
N GLU A 132 -7.44 -1.20 -1.13
CA GLU A 132 -6.16 -1.50 -0.49
C GLU A 132 -5.00 -1.25 -1.46
N HIS A 133 -3.99 -0.54 -0.98
CA HIS A 133 -2.83 -0.12 -1.75
C HIS A 133 -1.55 -0.72 -1.16
N ILE A 134 -0.61 -1.11 -2.01
CA ILE A 134 0.76 -1.41 -1.58
C ILE A 134 1.64 -0.24 -2.01
N ILE A 135 2.20 0.48 -1.06
CA ILE A 135 2.99 1.69 -1.32
C ILE A 135 4.44 1.30 -1.46
N GLY A 136 5.02 1.63 -2.62
CA GLY A 136 6.42 1.41 -2.94
C GLY A 136 7.18 2.72 -3.17
N ILE A 137 8.48 2.70 -2.91
CA ILE A 137 9.41 3.76 -3.35
C ILE A 137 10.42 3.15 -4.30
N THR A 138 10.48 3.66 -5.53
CA THR A 138 11.34 3.07 -6.58
C THR A 138 12.80 3.02 -6.14
N GLY A 139 13.48 1.90 -6.38
CA GLY A 139 14.91 1.75 -6.07
C GLY A 139 15.27 1.65 -4.59
N LEU A 140 14.27 1.68 -3.69
CA LEU A 140 14.42 1.45 -2.25
C LEU A 140 13.64 0.20 -1.83
N PRO A 141 14.09 -0.55 -0.80
CA PRO A 141 13.41 -1.74 -0.31
C PRO A 141 12.22 -1.38 0.60
N VAL A 142 11.32 -0.53 0.11
CA VAL A 142 10.15 -0.03 0.85
C VAL A 142 8.90 -0.51 0.13
N TYR A 143 8.15 -1.38 0.79
CA TYR A 143 6.86 -1.90 0.34
C TYR A 143 5.95 -2.04 1.55
N VAL A 144 4.85 -1.29 1.59
CA VAL A 144 3.94 -1.28 2.73
C VAL A 144 2.50 -1.35 2.24
N THR A 145 1.81 -2.42 2.59
CA THR A 145 0.39 -2.58 2.33
C THR A 145 -0.42 -1.75 3.33
N THR A 146 -1.34 -0.93 2.85
CA THR A 146 -2.39 -0.32 3.68
C THR A 146 -3.22 -1.43 4.33
N ASN A 147 -3.90 -1.15 5.44
CA ASN A 147 -4.78 -2.14 6.08
C ASN A 147 -6.19 -1.58 6.15
N VAL A 148 -6.98 -1.79 5.09
CA VAL A 148 -8.28 -1.13 4.92
C VAL A 148 -9.44 -1.97 5.44
N THR A 149 -9.25 -3.28 5.58
CA THR A 149 -10.23 -4.22 6.13
C THR A 149 -10.83 -3.78 7.47
N PRO A 150 -10.06 -3.29 8.47
CA PRO A 150 -10.63 -2.77 9.71
C PRO A 150 -11.42 -1.47 9.53
N ALA A 151 -11.10 -0.63 8.53
CA ALA A 151 -11.87 0.57 8.21
C ALA A 151 -13.21 0.22 7.54
N LEU A 152 -13.24 -0.79 6.66
CA LEU A 152 -14.46 -1.20 5.95
C LEU A 152 -15.40 -2.06 6.79
N ASN A 153 -14.88 -2.93 7.65
CA ASN A 153 -15.69 -3.79 8.52
C ASN A 153 -16.45 -3.01 9.62
N ALA A 154 -16.16 -1.72 9.79
CA ALA A 154 -16.78 -0.86 10.80
C ALA A 154 -17.97 -0.01 10.29
N ARG A 155 -18.41 -0.21 9.03
CA ARG A 155 -19.27 0.65 8.17
C ARG A 155 -18.41 1.46 7.17
N PRO A 156 -18.88 1.67 5.92
CA PRO A 156 -18.26 2.64 5.03
C PRO A 156 -18.32 4.00 5.75
N PHE A 157 -17.15 4.58 6.01
CA PHE A 157 -16.96 5.69 6.96
C PHE A 157 -17.19 5.23 8.41
N ARG A 158 -16.12 5.24 9.20
CA ARG A 158 -16.16 4.85 10.61
C ARG A 158 -16.95 5.89 11.41
N ASP A 159 -18.16 5.55 11.85
CA ASP A 159 -18.91 6.37 12.80
C ASP A 159 -18.04 6.58 14.07
N GLY A 160 -17.81 7.84 14.44
CA GLY A 160 -16.92 8.19 15.57
C GLY A 160 -15.42 7.97 15.30
N GLY A 161 -15.02 7.82 14.03
CA GLY A 161 -13.62 7.84 13.59
C GLY A 161 -12.91 9.16 13.89
N PRO A 162 -11.57 9.21 13.73
CA PRO A 162 -10.80 10.44 13.94
C PRO A 162 -11.34 11.55 13.03
N GLN A 163 -11.43 12.79 13.54
CA GLN A 163 -11.88 13.98 12.81
C GLN A 163 -10.76 14.62 11.96
N THR A 164 -9.51 14.20 12.17
CA THR A 164 -8.35 14.70 11.44
C THR A 164 -7.30 13.61 11.25
N LEU A 165 -6.36 13.82 10.31
CA LEU A 165 -5.16 12.98 10.18
C LEU A 165 -4.36 12.91 11.48
N ARG A 166 -4.22 14.05 12.17
CA ARG A 166 -3.53 14.14 13.47
C ARG A 166 -4.16 13.20 14.49
N GLU A 167 -5.47 13.28 14.64
CA GLU A 167 -6.21 12.44 15.58
C GLU A 167 -6.13 10.95 15.23
N ALA A 168 -6.14 10.61 13.92
CA ALA A 168 -5.97 9.23 13.46
C ALA A 168 -4.63 8.63 13.90
N VAL A 169 -3.57 9.43 13.79
CA VAL A 169 -2.21 9.05 14.19
C VAL A 169 -2.07 8.98 15.71
N GLU A 170 -2.54 10.00 16.44
CA GLU A 170 -2.45 10.06 17.90
C GLU A 170 -3.20 8.91 18.59
N ARG A 171 -4.30 8.45 17.99
CA ARG A 171 -5.06 7.29 18.48
C ARG A 171 -4.46 5.94 18.11
N SER A 172 -3.32 5.92 17.40
CA SER A 172 -2.68 4.70 16.90
C SER A 172 -3.66 3.83 16.11
N ASP A 173 -4.39 4.44 15.16
CA ASP A 173 -5.41 3.73 14.39
C ASP A 173 -4.82 2.45 13.73
N PRO A 174 -5.41 1.26 13.95
CA PRO A 174 -4.84 -0.02 13.50
C PRO A 174 -4.78 -0.18 11.96
N THR A 175 -5.44 0.71 11.22
CA THR A 175 -5.39 0.79 9.76
C THR A 175 -4.10 1.46 9.26
N ILE A 176 -3.46 2.28 10.09
CA ILE A 176 -2.21 2.95 9.79
C ILE A 176 -1.06 1.96 9.97
N LYS A 177 -0.24 1.82 8.92
CA LYS A 177 0.98 1.01 8.96
C LYS A 177 2.19 1.91 8.97
N THR A 178 3.26 1.44 9.59
CA THR A 178 4.48 2.24 9.73
C THR A 178 5.67 1.43 9.24
N VAL A 179 6.56 2.10 8.51
CA VAL A 179 7.87 1.57 8.12
C VAL A 179 8.94 2.57 8.49
N THR A 180 10.05 2.08 9.03
CA THR A 180 11.25 2.89 9.26
C THR A 180 12.38 2.33 8.43
N PHE A 181 13.07 3.17 7.68
CA PHE A 181 14.22 2.79 6.86
C PHE A 181 15.25 3.92 6.79
N THR A 182 16.39 3.63 6.19
CA THR A 182 17.45 4.61 5.94
C THR A 182 18.00 4.38 4.54
N THR A 183 18.36 5.45 3.84
CA THR A 183 19.04 5.35 2.55
C THR A 183 20.19 6.35 2.47
N LYS A 184 21.32 5.91 1.93
CA LYS A 184 22.48 6.77 1.61
C LYS A 184 22.51 7.20 0.14
N ARG A 185 21.60 6.66 -0.67
CA ARG A 185 21.56 6.92 -2.12
C ARG A 185 20.84 8.25 -2.36
N VAL A 186 21.60 9.28 -2.71
CA VAL A 186 21.08 10.60 -3.12
C VAL A 186 20.31 10.48 -4.44
N GLY A 187 19.18 11.18 -4.55
CA GLY A 187 18.35 11.17 -5.74
C GLY A 187 16.88 11.49 -5.45
N ALA A 188 16.10 11.62 -6.52
CA ALA A 188 14.65 11.69 -6.46
C ALA A 188 14.06 10.33 -6.86
N TYR A 189 13.08 9.88 -6.10
CA TYR A 189 12.47 8.57 -6.24
C TYR A 189 10.94 8.73 -6.36
N ASP A 190 10.34 7.90 -7.20
CA ASP A 190 8.89 7.89 -7.37
C ASP A 190 8.25 7.10 -6.23
N VAL A 191 7.12 7.61 -5.72
CA VAL A 191 6.22 6.86 -4.84
C VAL A 191 5.12 6.29 -5.71
N LEU A 192 4.88 4.99 -5.63
CA LEU A 192 3.92 4.33 -6.51
C LEU A 192 3.10 3.27 -5.78
N CYS A 193 1.95 2.94 -6.35
CA CYS A 193 1.22 1.76 -5.94
C CYS A 193 1.87 0.60 -6.67
N VAL A 194 2.44 -0.36 -5.95
CA VAL A 194 2.79 -1.67 -6.52
C VAL A 194 1.54 -2.53 -6.46
N ASP A 195 1.19 -3.18 -7.57
CA ASP A 195 -0.01 -4.00 -7.65
C ASP A 195 0.07 -5.14 -6.63
N SER A 196 -1.06 -5.49 -6.02
CA SER A 196 -1.22 -6.68 -5.19
C SER A 196 -1.42 -7.90 -6.09
N GLY A 197 -0.46 -8.14 -6.98
CA GLY A 197 -0.49 -9.22 -7.95
C GLY A 197 0.44 -10.37 -7.57
N MET A 198 0.31 -10.96 -6.38
CA MET A 198 0.87 -12.28 -6.09
C MET A 198 -0.20 -13.36 -5.84
N ASP A 199 -1.48 -12.97 -5.72
CA ASP A 199 -2.61 -13.88 -5.51
C ASP A 199 -3.90 -13.53 -6.30
N GLY A 200 -3.90 -12.47 -7.11
CA GLY A 200 -4.93 -12.26 -8.14
C GLY A 200 -6.22 -11.56 -7.70
N ALA A 201 -6.25 -10.93 -6.53
CA ALA A 201 -7.30 -9.97 -6.16
C ALA A 201 -6.73 -8.55 -6.31
N GLY A 202 -7.00 -7.87 -7.42
CA GLY A 202 -6.51 -6.50 -7.64
C GLY A 202 -7.07 -5.55 -6.58
N THR A 203 -6.25 -5.13 -5.61
CA THR A 203 -6.74 -4.48 -4.38
C THR A 203 -7.04 -3.00 -4.50
N CYS A 204 -6.58 -2.31 -5.56
CA CYS A 204 -6.55 -0.85 -5.66
C CYS A 204 -7.28 -0.27 -6.89
N GLY A 205 -7.93 -1.12 -7.66
CA GLY A 205 -8.91 -0.71 -8.66
C GLY A 205 -8.34 -0.29 -10.03
N TRP A 206 -9.22 0.21 -10.90
CA TRP A 206 -8.90 0.50 -12.30
C TRP A 206 -7.71 1.47 -12.46
N GLY A 207 -7.66 2.51 -11.63
CA GLY A 207 -6.67 3.57 -11.74
C GLY A 207 -5.28 3.23 -11.17
N HIS A 208 -5.11 2.04 -10.59
CA HIS A 208 -3.87 1.57 -9.95
C HIS A 208 -2.59 1.92 -10.74
N LYS A 209 -2.55 1.56 -12.03
CA LYS A 209 -1.35 1.71 -12.87
C LYS A 209 -0.92 3.15 -13.12
N TRP A 210 -1.76 4.13 -12.78
CA TRP A 210 -1.44 5.56 -12.88
C TRP A 210 -1.16 6.20 -11.52
N MET A 211 -1.20 5.43 -10.42
CA MET A 211 -0.81 5.87 -9.08
C MET A 211 0.70 5.98 -8.96
N VAL A 212 1.26 7.05 -9.52
CA VAL A 212 2.69 7.36 -9.47
C VAL A 212 2.87 8.83 -9.14
N ALA A 213 3.42 9.13 -7.97
CA ALA A 213 3.88 10.45 -7.59
C ALA A 213 5.38 10.57 -7.90
N LYS A 214 5.68 11.19 -9.04
CA LYS A 214 7.04 11.31 -9.58
C LYS A 214 7.93 12.17 -8.70
N GLY A 215 9.12 11.68 -8.37
CA GLY A 215 10.10 12.40 -7.55
C GLY A 215 9.59 12.81 -6.16
N ALA A 216 8.55 12.15 -5.65
CA ALA A 216 7.90 12.51 -4.40
C ALA A 216 8.70 12.13 -3.15
N PHE A 217 9.77 11.33 -3.28
CA PHE A 217 10.72 11.09 -2.21
C PHE A 217 12.12 11.55 -2.64
N ILE A 218 12.69 12.53 -1.95
CA ILE A 218 13.94 13.18 -2.33
C ILE A 218 14.97 12.99 -1.23
N VAL A 219 16.10 12.38 -1.59
CA VAL A 219 17.25 12.22 -0.71
C VAL A 219 18.31 13.23 -1.12
N ARG A 220 18.58 14.20 -0.25
CA ARG A 220 19.59 15.25 -0.42
C ARG A 220 20.93 14.81 0.17
N PRO A 221 22.06 15.40 -0.29
CA PRO A 221 23.33 15.32 0.43
C PRO A 221 23.19 15.78 1.89
N PRO A 222 24.06 15.32 2.80
CA PRO A 222 24.02 15.68 4.23
C PRO A 222 24.23 17.18 4.49
#